data_AF-A0A7K0RH47-F1
#
_entry.id   AF-A0A7K0RH47-F1
#
_cell.length_a   1.000
_cell.length_b   1.000
_cell.length_c   1.000
_cell.angle_alpha   90.00
_cell.angle_beta   90.00
_cell.angle_gamma   90.00
#
_symmetry.space_group_name_H-M   'P 1'
#
loop_
_entity.id
_entity.type
_entity.pdbx_description
1 polymer ?
#
loop_
_entity_poly.entity_id
_entity_poly.type
_entity_poly.pdbx_seq_one_letter_code
_entity_poly.pdbx_strand_id
1 'polypeptide(L)'
;MSEAPRVGIDLLEIERLELALERRPQLALRLFTDQEREYAAGNVRPAQHLAARFCAKEAATKALGLSVLRPLEIEVVSEADGSPSLLLSGLASERAAELSKSLTCSLTHTRSTACAIVIAG
;
A
#
# COMPACT_ATOMS: atom_id res chain seq x y z
N MET A 1 17.28 24.03 5.63
CA MET A 1 17.13 23.41 4.31
C MET A 1 16.18 22.25 4.48
N SER A 2 15.07 22.17 3.75
CA SER A 2 14.22 20.97 3.83
C SER A 2 14.99 19.77 3.29
N GLU A 3 14.94 18.64 4.00
CA GLU A 3 15.56 17.40 3.55
C GLU A 3 14.89 16.95 2.24
N ALA A 4 15.68 16.44 1.29
CA ALA A 4 15.17 15.98 0.00
C ALA A 4 14.00 14.98 0.17
N PRO A 5 13.02 14.97 -0.75
CA PRO A 5 11.94 14.00 -0.71
C PRO A 5 12.49 12.57 -0.82
N ARG A 6 11.88 11.64 -0.09
CA ARG A 6 12.19 10.20 -0.19
C ARG A 6 11.14 9.55 -1.08
N VAL A 7 11.55 8.54 -1.83
CA VAL A 7 10.68 7.86 -2.80
C VAL A 7 10.71 6.36 -2.56
N GLY A 8 9.55 5.72 -2.63
CA GLY A 8 9.41 4.29 -2.76
C GLY A 8 8.55 3.94 -3.95
N ILE A 9 8.91 2.86 -4.64
CA ILE A 9 8.15 2.30 -5.75
C ILE A 9 8.08 0.78 -5.58
N ASP A 10 6.96 0.19 -5.95
CA ASP A 10 6.79 -1.26 -5.96
C ASP A 10 5.92 -1.72 -7.13
N LEU A 11 6.19 -2.93 -7.60
CA LEU A 11 5.54 -3.54 -8.75
C LEU A 11 5.26 -5.02 -8.45
N LEU A 12 4.05 -5.48 -8.77
CA LEU A 12 3.62 -6.84 -8.51
C LEU A 12 2.80 -7.41 -9.66
N GLU A 13 3.02 -8.68 -9.98
CA GLU A 13 2.12 -9.47 -10.83
C GLU A 13 0.83 -9.81 -10.06
N ILE A 14 -0.32 -9.41 -10.59
CA ILE A 14 -1.63 -9.58 -9.94
C ILE A 14 -1.93 -11.07 -9.72
N GLU A 15 -1.67 -11.90 -10.72
CA GLU A 15 -1.88 -13.35 -10.65
C GLU A 15 -1.07 -13.99 -9.52
N ARG A 16 0.14 -13.49 -9.26
CA ARG A 16 0.98 -14.02 -8.17
C ARG A 16 0.35 -13.77 -6.80
N LEU A 17 -0.26 -12.59 -6.59
CA LEU A 17 -0.98 -12.32 -5.36
C LEU A 17 -2.27 -13.15 -5.28
N GLU A 18 -3.03 -13.20 -6.37
CA GLU A 18 -4.28 -13.97 -6.47
C GLU A 18 -4.07 -15.43 -6.08
N LEU A 19 -3.12 -16.10 -6.73
CA LEU A 19 -2.74 -17.48 -6.42
C LEU A 19 -2.24 -17.65 -4.97
N ALA A 20 -1.55 -16.65 -4.41
CA ALA A 20 -1.09 -16.70 -3.03
C ALA A 20 -2.26 -16.62 -2.03
N LEU A 21 -3.26 -15.77 -2.31
CA LEU A 21 -4.46 -15.61 -1.50
C LEU A 21 -5.38 -16.84 -1.63
N GLU A 22 -5.54 -17.41 -2.82
CA GLU A 22 -6.29 -18.65 -3.03
C GLU A 22 -5.68 -19.82 -2.25
N ARG A 23 -4.35 -19.99 -2.34
CA ARG A 23 -3.63 -21.05 -1.61
C ARG A 23 -3.67 -20.86 -0.10
N ARG A 24 -3.71 -19.61 0.37
CA ARG A 24 -3.65 -19.27 1.80
C ARG A 24 -4.62 -18.11 2.10
N PRO A 25 -5.93 -18.38 2.25
CA PRO A 25 -6.93 -17.31 2.46
C PRO A 25 -6.64 -16.41 3.66
N GLN A 26 -6.07 -16.98 4.73
CA GLN A 26 -5.65 -16.23 5.93
C GLN A 26 -4.54 -15.20 5.68
N LEU A 27 -3.85 -15.28 4.54
CA LEU A 27 -2.87 -14.28 4.14
C LEU A 27 -3.52 -12.91 3.95
N ALA A 28 -4.79 -12.86 3.48
CA ALA A 28 -5.51 -11.60 3.32
C ALA A 28 -5.62 -10.84 4.65
N LEU A 29 -5.93 -11.54 5.75
CA LEU A 29 -6.04 -10.94 7.09
C LEU A 29 -4.70 -10.43 7.64
N ARG A 30 -3.58 -10.96 7.13
CA ARG A 30 -2.22 -10.55 7.55
C ARG A 30 -1.68 -9.38 6.74
N LEU A 31 -2.18 -9.19 5.53
CA LEU A 31 -1.67 -8.20 4.59
C LEU A 31 -2.54 -6.94 4.49
N PHE A 32 -3.85 -7.07 4.75
CA PHE A 32 -4.82 -6.01 4.48
C PHE A 32 -5.74 -5.78 5.68
N THR A 33 -6.06 -4.51 5.94
CA THR A 33 -7.05 -4.12 6.95
C THR A 33 -8.45 -4.60 6.54
N ASP A 34 -9.38 -4.57 7.48
CA ASP A 34 -10.76 -4.96 7.21
C ASP A 34 -11.40 -4.08 6.14
N GLN A 35 -11.14 -2.78 6.21
CA GLN A 35 -11.62 -1.76 5.26
C GLN A 35 -11.04 -1.97 3.86
N GLU A 36 -9.75 -2.32 3.73
CA GLU A 36 -9.14 -2.60 2.43
C GLU A 36 -9.72 -3.85 1.77
N ARG A 37 -10.00 -4.89 2.57
CA ARG A 37 -10.63 -6.12 2.07
C ARG A 37 -12.08 -5.88 1.66
N GLU A 38 -12.84 -5.11 2.44
CA GLU A 38 -14.21 -4.71 2.11
C GLU A 38 -14.25 -3.88 0.83
N TYR A 39 -13.38 -2.88 0.70
CA TYR A 39 -13.24 -2.10 -0.53
C TYR A 39 -12.97 -3.02 -1.72
N ALA A 40 -11.99 -3.92 -1.62
CA ALA A 40 -11.61 -4.77 -2.73
C ALA A 40 -12.75 -5.73 -3.12
N ALA A 41 -13.47 -6.28 -2.15
CA ALA A 41 -14.60 -7.18 -2.38
C ALA A 41 -15.77 -6.50 -3.13
N GLY A 42 -15.93 -5.18 -2.99
CA GLY A 42 -16.94 -4.40 -3.72
C GLY A 42 -16.61 -4.15 -5.20
N ASN A 43 -15.42 -4.53 -5.66
CA ASN A 43 -14.97 -4.29 -7.03
C ASN A 43 -15.04 -5.55 -7.90
N VAL A 44 -15.11 -5.35 -9.23
CA VAL A 44 -15.22 -6.46 -10.22
C VAL A 44 -14.03 -7.42 -10.16
N ARG A 45 -12.82 -6.93 -9.86
CA ARG A 45 -11.60 -7.76 -9.73
C ARG A 45 -10.89 -7.50 -8.41
N PRO A 46 -11.32 -8.12 -7.29
CA PRO A 46 -10.76 -7.84 -5.96
C PRO A 46 -9.24 -7.99 -5.88
N ALA A 47 -8.66 -9.03 -6.51
CA ALA A 47 -7.22 -9.28 -6.49
C ALA A 47 -6.39 -8.12 -7.11
N GLN A 48 -6.91 -7.46 -8.14
CA GLN A 48 -6.26 -6.30 -8.78
C GLN A 48 -6.19 -5.10 -7.82
N HIS A 49 -7.26 -4.84 -7.09
CA HIS A 49 -7.29 -3.75 -6.09
C HIS A 49 -6.43 -4.05 -4.86
N LEU A 50 -6.37 -5.32 -4.42
CA LEU A 50 -5.47 -5.75 -3.35
C LEU A 50 -4.00 -5.69 -3.78
N ALA A 51 -3.68 -6.05 -5.03
CA ALA A 51 -2.32 -5.99 -5.55
C ALA A 51 -1.79 -4.54 -5.58
N ALA A 52 -2.60 -3.59 -6.04
CA ALA A 52 -2.24 -2.18 -6.04
C ALA A 52 -1.99 -1.66 -4.61
N ARG A 53 -2.86 -2.04 -3.66
CA ARG A 53 -2.70 -1.66 -2.24
C ARG A 53 -1.46 -2.27 -1.62
N PHE A 54 -1.16 -3.53 -1.93
CA PHE A 54 0.07 -4.17 -1.46
C PHE A 54 1.31 -3.44 -1.98
N CYS A 55 1.32 -3.05 -3.27
CA CYS A 55 2.41 -2.23 -3.82
C CYS A 55 2.55 -0.91 -3.07
N ALA A 56 1.43 -0.25 -2.71
CA ALA A 56 1.48 1.01 -1.97
C ALA A 56 2.05 0.85 -0.56
N LYS A 57 1.73 -0.25 0.13
CA LYS A 57 2.30 -0.58 1.44
C LYS A 57 3.82 -0.82 1.37
N GLU A 58 4.28 -1.57 0.37
CA GLU A 58 5.70 -1.80 0.10
C GLU A 58 6.43 -0.50 -0.28
N ALA A 59 5.83 0.31 -1.17
CA ALA A 59 6.36 1.61 -1.56
C ALA A 59 6.46 2.57 -0.36
N ALA A 60 5.47 2.62 0.52
CA ALA A 60 5.50 3.41 1.74
C ALA A 60 6.61 2.94 2.71
N THR A 61 6.77 1.63 2.88
CA THR A 61 7.84 1.03 3.68
C THR A 61 9.22 1.49 3.18
N LYS A 62 9.43 1.49 1.86
CA LYS A 62 10.67 1.97 1.22
C LYS A 62 10.87 3.48 1.41
N ALA A 63 9.82 4.29 1.19
CA ALA A 63 9.90 5.75 1.34
C ALA A 63 10.22 6.18 2.78
N LEU A 64 9.69 5.45 3.78
CA LEU A 64 9.97 5.67 5.20
C LEU A 64 11.35 5.12 5.65
N GLY A 65 11.99 4.31 4.81
CA GLY A 65 13.26 3.64 5.13
C GLY A 65 13.11 2.59 6.23
N LEU A 66 11.94 1.94 6.32
CA LEU A 66 11.71 0.83 7.23
C LEU A 66 12.35 -0.46 6.67
N SER A 67 12.94 -1.28 7.55
CA SER A 67 13.62 -2.51 7.15
C SER A 67 12.67 -3.68 6.89
N VAL A 68 11.45 -3.62 7.41
CA VAL A 68 10.46 -4.70 7.33
C VAL A 68 9.08 -4.09 7.08
N LEU A 69 8.34 -4.66 6.13
CA LEU A 69 6.95 -4.34 5.91
C LEU A 69 6.10 -4.79 7.11
N ARG A 70 5.33 -3.86 7.67
CA ARG A 70 4.26 -4.11 8.64
C ARG A 70 2.93 -3.78 7.95
N PRO A 71 2.30 -4.74 7.25
CA PRO A 71 1.26 -4.43 6.27
C PRO A 71 0.03 -3.75 6.88
N LEU A 72 -0.33 -4.09 8.12
CA LEU A 72 -1.51 -3.56 8.79
C LEU A 72 -1.28 -2.17 9.42
N GLU A 73 -0.04 -1.70 9.49
CA GLU A 73 0.29 -0.36 9.99
C GLU A 73 0.21 0.72 8.89
N ILE A 74 0.02 0.31 7.64
CA ILE A 74 -0.08 1.20 6.47
C ILE A 74 -1.36 0.85 5.74
N GLU A 75 -2.41 1.65 5.89
CA GLU A 75 -3.70 1.42 5.23
C GLU A 75 -3.88 2.34 4.02
N VAL A 76 -4.31 1.77 2.90
CA VAL A 76 -4.63 2.54 1.69
C VAL A 76 -6.14 2.81 1.64
N VAL A 77 -6.51 4.07 1.82
CA VAL A 77 -7.90 4.52 1.73
C VAL A 77 -8.15 5.24 0.40
N SER A 78 -9.40 5.22 -0.04
CA SER A 78 -9.86 5.98 -1.21
C SER A 78 -10.66 7.17 -0.73
N GLU A 79 -10.21 8.36 -1.08
CA GLU A 79 -10.88 9.62 -0.78
C GLU A 79 -12.16 9.77 -1.60
N ALA A 80 -12.99 10.76 -1.25
CA ALA A 80 -14.26 11.01 -1.91
C ALA A 80 -14.13 11.34 -3.42
N ASP A 81 -12.99 11.90 -3.83
CA ASP A 81 -12.67 12.19 -5.23
C ASP A 81 -12.04 11.00 -5.98
N GLY A 82 -11.90 9.85 -5.31
CA GLY A 82 -11.29 8.63 -5.84
C GLY A 82 -9.77 8.60 -5.74
N SER A 83 -9.13 9.67 -5.25
CA SER A 83 -7.68 9.67 -5.03
C SER A 83 -7.29 8.74 -3.86
N PRO A 84 -6.13 8.09 -3.93
CA PRO A 84 -5.66 7.25 -2.84
C PRO A 84 -4.86 8.05 -1.79
N SER A 85 -5.06 7.74 -0.51
CA SER A 85 -4.24 8.26 0.59
C SER A 85 -3.80 7.13 1.53
N LEU A 86 -2.85 7.44 2.42
CA LEU A 86 -2.25 6.50 3.35
C LEU A 86 -2.55 6.89 4.79
N LEU A 87 -3.17 5.99 5.54
CA LEU A 87 -3.29 6.10 6.98
C LEU A 87 -2.18 5.26 7.63
N LEU A 88 -1.39 5.90 8.50
CA LEU A 88 -0.27 5.27 9.18
C LEU A 88 -0.59 5.06 10.65
N SER A 89 -0.20 3.92 11.18
CA SER A 89 -0.22 3.61 12.61
C SER A 89 1.09 2.96 13.04
N GLY A 90 1.26 2.73 14.35
CA GLY A 90 2.43 2.05 14.91
C GLY A 90 3.77 2.64 14.43
N LEU A 91 4.69 1.75 14.07
CA LEU A 91 6.06 2.11 13.68
C LEU A 91 6.08 2.94 12.39
N ALA A 92 5.15 2.72 11.46
CA ALA A 92 5.07 3.52 10.24
C ALA A 92 4.74 4.99 10.54
N SER A 93 3.81 5.24 11.46
CA SER A 93 3.43 6.58 11.90
C SER A 93 4.55 7.25 12.70
N GLU A 94 5.16 6.53 13.63
CA GLU A 94 6.34 6.98 14.39
C GLU A 94 7.47 7.42 13.45
N ARG A 95 7.76 6.60 12.44
CA ARG A 95 8.82 6.90 11.48
C ARG A 95 8.52 8.12 10.60
N ALA A 96 7.27 8.28 10.17
CA ALA A 96 6.87 9.47 9.41
C ALA A 96 7.03 10.75 10.24
N ALA A 97 6.68 10.70 11.53
CA ALA A 97 6.83 11.80 12.46
C ALA A 97 8.30 12.14 12.75
N GLU A 98 9.16 11.13 12.97
CA GLU A 98 10.61 11.31 13.13
C GLU A 98 11.25 12.02 11.94
N LEU A 99 10.81 11.66 10.73
CA LEU A 99 11.28 12.28 9.49
C LEU A 99 10.65 13.65 9.23
N SER A 100 9.62 14.04 9.99
CA SER A 100 8.79 15.24 9.74
C SER A 100 8.30 15.31 8.29
N LYS A 101 7.86 14.16 7.75
CA LYS A 101 7.42 14.03 6.35
C LYS A 101 5.98 13.58 6.25
N SER A 102 5.27 14.15 5.30
CA SER A 102 3.95 13.68 4.85
C SER A 102 4.11 12.68 3.71
N LEU A 103 3.17 11.73 3.57
CA LEU A 103 3.20 10.77 2.47
C LEU A 103 2.11 11.09 1.45
N THR A 104 2.46 11.02 0.18
CA THR A 104 1.52 11.04 -0.94
C THR A 104 1.75 9.81 -1.81
N CYS A 105 0.71 9.29 -2.45
CA CYS A 105 0.81 8.08 -3.23
C CYS A 105 0.03 8.15 -4.55
N SER A 106 0.44 7.32 -5.50
CA SER A 106 -0.31 7.06 -6.72
C SER A 106 -0.23 5.58 -7.06
N LEU A 107 -1.36 5.00 -7.44
CA LEU A 107 -1.51 3.58 -7.74
C LEU A 107 -1.96 3.43 -9.19
N THR A 108 -1.46 2.43 -9.88
CA THR A 108 -1.90 2.08 -11.22
C THR A 108 -1.83 0.58 -11.43
N HIS A 109 -2.58 0.10 -12.43
CA HIS A 109 -2.55 -1.31 -12.80
C HIS A 109 -2.86 -1.48 -14.28
N THR A 110 -2.33 -2.56 -14.84
CA THR A 110 -2.78 -3.13 -16.11
C THR A 110 -3.68 -4.34 -15.83
N ARG A 111 -3.92 -5.17 -16.84
CA ARG A 111 -4.62 -6.45 -16.66
C ARG A 111 -3.86 -7.40 -15.72
N SER A 112 -2.53 -7.39 -15.79
CA SER A 112 -1.63 -8.39 -15.19
C SER A 112 -0.72 -7.84 -14.09
N THR A 113 -0.55 -6.53 -14.02
CA THR A 113 0.47 -5.92 -13.15
C THR A 113 -0.13 -4.76 -12.37
N ALA A 114 0.23 -4.64 -11.11
CA ALA A 114 -0.07 -3.49 -10.27
C ALA A 114 1.23 -2.78 -9.87
N CYS A 115 1.15 -1.46 -9.71
CA CYS A 115 2.27 -0.59 -9.36
C CYS A 115 1.79 0.47 -8.37
N ALA A 116 2.67 0.89 -7.47
CA ALA A 116 2.45 2.08 -6.68
C ALA A 116 3.76 2.86 -6.49
N ILE A 117 3.63 4.18 -6.42
CA ILE A 117 4.69 5.09 -5.99
C ILE A 117 4.23 5.85 -4.75
N VAL A 118 5.15 6.07 -3.82
CA VAL A 118 4.95 6.86 -2.61
C VAL A 118 6.09 7.88 -2.49
N ILE A 119 5.73 9.12 -2.21
CA ILE A 119 6.66 10.22 -1.95
C ILE A 119 6.49 10.66 -0.50
N ALA A 120 7.59 10.69 0.26
CA ALA A 120 7.65 11.28 1.59
C ALA A 120 8.33 12.65 1.53
N GLY A 121 7.52 13.70 1.64
CA GLY A 121 7.86 15.10 1.39
C GLY A 121 7.55 16.01 2.56
#